data_AF-A0A227IYV2-F1
#
_entry.id   AF-A0A227IYV2-F1
#
_cell.length_a   1.000
_cell.length_b   1.000
_cell.length_c   1.000
_cell.angle_alpha   90.00
_cell.angle_beta   90.00
_cell.angle_gamma   90.00
#
_symmetry.space_group_name_H-M   'P 1'
#
loop_
_entity.id
_entity.type
_entity.pdbx_description
1 polymer ?
#
loop_
_entity_poly.entity_id
_entity_poly.type
_entity_poly.pdbx_seq_one_letter_code
_entity_poly.pdbx_strand_id
1 'polypeptide(L)'
;RNKGGHFKDLFDFCARIDLKRVNKRVIEKLIYAGALDRLGPHRAAMMASLNDAVKAASQHHQAEAFGQGDMFGVLTDAPEEVENK
;
A
#
# COMPACT_ATOMS: atom_id res chain seq x y z
N ARG A 1 6.91 8.87 4.69
CA ARG A 1 6.35 10.22 4.93
C ARG A 1 7.23 11.34 4.39
N ASN A 2 8.43 11.60 4.91
CA ASN A 2 9.21 12.80 4.51
C ASN A 2 9.63 12.83 3.03
N LYS A 3 9.87 11.67 2.39
CA LYS A 3 10.23 11.60 0.96
C LYS A 3 9.05 11.45 -0.01
N GLY A 4 7.89 10.96 0.46
CA GLY A 4 6.74 10.60 -0.39
C GLY A 4 5.44 11.33 -0.06
N GLY A 5 5.46 12.26 0.90
CA GLY A 5 4.27 12.94 1.39
C GLY A 5 3.39 12.07 2.29
N HIS A 6 2.11 12.45 2.36
CA HIS A 6 1.08 11.72 3.10
C HIS A 6 0.80 10.37 2.43
N PHE A 7 0.45 9.37 3.23
CA PHE A 7 0.02 8.07 2.72
C PHE A 7 -1.43 8.21 2.23
N LYS A 8 -1.69 7.72 1.02
CA LYS A 8 -3.04 7.78 0.43
C LYS A 8 -3.92 6.64 0.93
N ASP A 9 -3.35 5.44 0.99
CA ASP A 9 -4.06 4.20 1.31
C ASP A 9 -3.12 3.19 2.00
N LEU A 10 -3.66 2.10 2.52
CA LEU A 10 -2.94 0.99 3.12
C LEU A 10 -1.94 0.35 2.13
N PHE A 11 -2.31 0.23 0.86
CA PHE A 11 -1.41 -0.30 -0.16
C PHE A 11 -0.21 0.62 -0.41
N ASP A 12 -0.45 1.94 -0.49
CA ASP A 12 0.62 2.95 -0.61
C ASP A 12 1.53 2.95 0.63
N PHE A 13 0.96 2.76 1.82
CA PHE A 13 1.72 2.58 3.05
C PHE A 13 2.62 1.33 2.97
N CYS A 14 2.08 0.17 2.58
CA CYS A 14 2.83 -1.07 2.48
C CYS A 14 3.91 -1.02 1.38
N ALA A 15 3.64 -0.40 0.22
CA ALA A 15 4.59 -0.32 -0.89
C ALA A 15 5.76 0.64 -0.62
N ARG A 16 5.56 1.68 0.20
CA ARG A 16 6.62 2.66 0.54
C ARG A 16 7.47 2.25 1.72
N ILE A 17 7.01 1.29 2.51
CA ILE A 17 7.66 0.89 3.76
C ILE A 17 8.46 -0.37 3.51
N ASP A 18 9.71 -0.35 3.95
CA ASP A 18 10.56 -1.53 3.89
C ASP A 18 9.99 -2.64 4.80
N LEU A 19 9.42 -3.66 4.16
CA LEU A 19 8.90 -4.87 4.80
C LEU A 19 9.96 -5.60 5.63
N LYS A 20 11.26 -5.38 5.40
CA LYS A 20 12.33 -5.93 6.25
C LYS A 20 12.37 -5.26 7.63
N ARG A 21 11.90 -4.01 7.75
CA ARG A 21 11.90 -3.24 9.00
C ARG A 21 10.55 -3.33 9.72
N VAL A 22 9.47 -3.49 8.97
CA VAL A 22 8.11 -3.53 9.52
C VAL A 22 7.46 -4.87 9.23
N ASN A 23 7.37 -5.71 10.27
CA ASN A 23 6.69 -6.99 10.19
C ASN A 23 5.16 -6.81 10.13
N LYS A 24 4.47 -7.80 9.52
CA LYS A 24 3.00 -7.89 9.50
C LYS A 24 2.35 -7.58 10.86
N ARG A 25 2.93 -8.16 11.93
CA ARG A 25 2.47 -8.00 13.32
C ARG A 25 2.52 -6.56 13.82
N VAL A 26 3.42 -5.74 13.28
CA VAL A 26 3.52 -4.31 13.60
C VAL A 26 2.37 -3.56 12.91
N ILE A 27 2.11 -3.85 11.63
CA ILE A 27 1.01 -3.24 10.88
C ILE A 27 -0.35 -3.56 11.53
N GLU A 28 -0.56 -4.81 11.94
CA GLU A 28 -1.76 -5.22 12.70
C GLU A 28 -1.94 -4.36 13.96
N LYS A 29 -0.86 -4.15 14.74
CA LYS A 29 -0.91 -3.29 15.93
C LYS A 29 -1.17 -1.82 15.60
N LEU A 30 -0.67 -1.30 14.48
CA LEU A 30 -1.00 0.06 14.03
C LEU A 30 -2.48 0.21 13.68
N ILE A 31 -3.10 -0.81 13.06
CA ILE A 31 -4.55 -0.82 12.80
C ILE A 31 -5.32 -0.84 14.14
N TYR A 32 -4.92 -1.70 15.09
CA TYR A 32 -5.56 -1.76 16.39
C TYR A 32 -5.43 -0.44 17.18
N ALA A 33 -4.26 0.21 17.10
CA ALA A 33 -4.02 1.51 17.72
C ALA A 33 -4.78 2.66 17.05
N GLY A 34 -5.39 2.42 15.88
CA GLY A 34 -6.12 3.45 15.11
C GLY A 34 -5.23 4.41 14.34
N ALA A 35 -3.94 4.12 14.22
CA ALA A 35 -2.99 4.99 13.50
C ALA A 35 -3.31 5.07 11.99
N LEU A 36 -4.01 4.07 11.46
CA LEU A 36 -4.35 3.92 10.05
C LEU A 36 -5.84 4.20 9.76
N ASP A 37 -6.61 4.69 10.74
CA ASP A 37 -8.06 4.91 10.61
C ASP A 37 -8.45 5.93 9.53
N ARG A 38 -7.52 6.80 9.13
CA ARG A 38 -7.74 7.78 8.06
C ARG A 38 -7.46 7.23 6.66
N LEU A 39 -6.84 6.06 6.55
CA LEU A 39 -6.45 5.46 5.27
C LEU A 39 -7.52 4.54 4.69
N GLY A 40 -8.44 4.03 5.51
CA GLY A 40 -9.48 3.13 5.06
C GLY A 40 -10.80 3.36 5.80
N PRO A 41 -11.93 2.93 5.22
CA PRO A 41 -13.25 3.18 5.80
C PRO A 41 -13.44 2.45 7.13
N HIS A 42 -13.02 1.18 7.21
CA HIS A 42 -13.26 0.31 8.37
C HIS A 42 -12.01 -0.51 8.74
N ARG A 43 -11.72 -0.62 10.05
CA ARG A 43 -10.59 -1.42 10.57
C ARG A 43 -10.68 -2.91 10.20
N ALA A 44 -11.89 -3.47 10.16
CA ALA A 44 -12.11 -4.87 9.77
C ALA A 44 -11.71 -5.12 8.31
N ALA A 45 -12.08 -4.19 7.40
CA ALA A 45 -11.69 -4.26 6.00
C ALA A 45 -10.17 -4.15 5.85
N MET A 46 -9.53 -3.22 6.56
CA MET A 46 -8.07 -3.09 6.56
C MET A 46 -7.35 -4.35 7.03
N MET A 47 -7.87 -5.02 8.07
CA MET A 47 -7.29 -6.28 8.55
C MET A 47 -7.46 -7.42 7.55
N ALA A 48 -8.59 -7.48 6.83
CA ALA A 48 -8.80 -8.46 5.78
C ALA A 48 -7.83 -8.23 4.60
N SER A 49 -7.68 -6.99 4.15
CA SER A 49 -6.80 -6.62 3.03
C SER A 49 -5.31 -6.64 3.38
N LEU A 50 -4.94 -6.68 4.66
CA LEU A 50 -3.55 -6.57 5.12
C LEU A 50 -2.65 -7.69 4.56
N ASN A 51 -3.16 -8.92 4.45
CA ASN A 51 -2.39 -10.02 3.88
C ASN A 51 -2.05 -9.77 2.41
N ASP A 52 -3.01 -9.27 1.65
CA ASP A 52 -2.86 -9.03 0.21
C ASP A 52 -2.00 -7.80 -0.04
N ALA A 53 -2.17 -6.74 0.76
CA ALA A 53 -1.33 -5.54 0.70
C ALA A 53 0.15 -5.85 0.97
N VAL A 54 0.45 -6.71 1.94
CA VAL A 54 1.84 -7.13 2.23
C VAL A 54 2.42 -7.96 1.09
N LYS A 55 1.63 -8.85 0.48
CA LYS A 55 2.06 -9.63 -0.69
C LYS A 55 2.35 -8.73 -1.88
N ALA A 56 1.43 -7.81 -2.20
CA ALA A 56 1.58 -6.85 -3.29
C ALA A 56 2.82 -5.97 -3.09
N ALA A 57 3.04 -5.47 -1.88
CA ALA A 57 4.25 -4.69 -1.57
C ALA A 57 5.54 -5.51 -1.74
N SER A 58 5.55 -6.78 -1.33
CA SER A 58 6.70 -7.67 -1.51
C SER A 58 7.00 -7.92 -3.00
N GLN A 59 5.96 -8.11 -3.80
CA GLN A 59 6.08 -8.27 -5.26
C GLN A 59 6.60 -6.98 -5.90
N HIS A 60 6.07 -5.83 -5.51
CA HIS A 60 6.52 -4.52 -6.00
C HIS A 60 8.01 -4.29 -5.71
N HIS A 61 8.46 -4.54 -4.48
CA HIS A 61 9.87 -4.39 -4.12
C HIS A 61 10.78 -5.38 -4.84
N GLN A 62 10.30 -6.60 -5.11
CA GLN A 62 11.05 -7.54 -5.94
C GLN A 62 11.14 -7.06 -7.39
N ALA A 63 10.04 -6.63 -7.99
CA ALA A 63 10.00 -6.11 -9.35
C ALA A 63 10.93 -4.89 -9.53
N GLU A 64 10.90 -3.95 -8.60
CA GLU A 64 11.84 -2.81 -8.55
C GLU A 64 13.30 -3.27 -8.45
N ALA A 65 13.60 -4.26 -7.60
CA ALA A 65 14.95 -4.78 -7.43
C ALA A 65 15.48 -5.50 -8.68
N PHE A 66 14.59 -6.15 -9.43
CA PHE A 66 14.93 -6.80 -10.70
C PHE A 66 14.97 -5.81 -11.89
N GLY A 67 14.67 -4.52 -11.67
CA GLY A 67 14.67 -3.50 -12.72
C GLY A 67 13.55 -3.67 -13.76
N GLN A 68 12.61 -4.57 -13.51
CA GLN A 68 11.47 -4.82 -14.36
C GLN A 68 10.28 -4.03 -13.80
N GLY A 69 10.09 -2.82 -14.32
CA GLY A 69 8.92 -2.00 -13.99
C GLY A 69 7.65 -2.79 -14.30
N ASP A 70 6.80 -2.96 -13.30
CA ASP A 70 5.58 -3.74 -13.42
C ASP A 70 4.66 -3.09 -14.46
N MET A 71 4.45 -3.76 -15.60
CA MET A 71 3.64 -3.23 -16.70
C MET A 71 2.13 -3.22 -16.39
N PHE A 72 1.69 -3.92 -15.32
CA PHE A 72 0.28 -4.04 -14.96
C PHE A 72 0.01 -3.87 -13.44
N GLY A 73 1.02 -3.55 -12.65
CA GLY A 73 1.00 -3.65 -11.18
C GLY A 73 0.32 -2.54 -10.39
N VAL A 74 -0.09 -1.44 -11.03
CA VAL A 74 -0.68 -0.29 -10.33
C VAL A 74 -2.05 0.02 -10.92
N LEU A 75 -3.00 -0.89 -10.72
CA LEU A 75 -4.43 -0.65 -10.95
C LEU A 75 -5.09 0.17 -9.81
N THR A 76 -4.35 1.12 -9.20
CA THR A 76 -4.89 2.05 -8.20
C THR A 76 -4.75 3.52 -8.56
N ASP A 77 -4.43 3.86 -9.82
CA ASP A 77 -4.78 5.20 -10.28
C ASP A 77 -6.27 5.24 -10.62
N ALA A 78 -7.00 6.07 -9.87
CA ALA A 78 -8.38 6.43 -10.15
C ALA A 78 -8.52 6.87 -11.63
N PRO A 79 -9.66 6.63 -12.28
CA PRO A 79 -9.80 6.84 -13.71
C PRO A 79 -9.47 8.29 -14.08
N GLU A 80 -8.45 8.48 -14.92
CA GLU A 80 -8.30 9.72 -15.69
C GLU A 80 -9.53 9.86 -16.58
N GLU A 81 -10.30 10.92 -16.35
CA GLU A 81 -11.37 11.34 -17.24
C GLU A 81 -10.78 11.58 -18.63
N VAL A 82 -11.10 10.71 -19.57
CA VAL A 82 -10.74 10.88 -20.97
C VAL A 82 -11.64 11.97 -21.53
N GLU A 83 -11.18 13.22 -21.47
CA GLU A 83 -11.81 14.34 -22.16
C GLU A 83 -11.51 14.21 -23.67
N ASN A 84 -12.40 13.50 -24.38
CA ASN A 84 -12.43 13.52 -25.83
C ASN A 84 -13.53 14.48 -26.30
N LYS A 85 -13.04 15.62 -26.82
CA LYS A 85 -13.63 16.60 -27.74
C LYS A 85 -15.04 16.34 -28.30
#